data_AF-A0A3N5UI33-F1
#
_entry.id   AF-A0A3N5UI33-F1
#
_cell.length_a   1.000
_cell.length_b   1.000
_cell.length_c   1.000
_cell.angle_alpha   90.00
_cell.angle_beta   90.00
_cell.angle_gamma   90.00
#
_symmetry.space_group_name_H-M   'P 1'
#
loop_
_entity.id
_entity.type
_entity.pdbx_description
1 polymer ?
#
loop_
_entity_poly.entity_id
_entity_poly.type
_entity_poly.pdbx_seq_one_letter_code
_entity_poly.pdbx_strand_id
1 'polypeptide(L)'
;MNEHAKRIRKPRCFLLYALAPSEVPAADANRILNAFIGDSTLPLAIFHDHFIGQPGGIIIFYVETTEERDALLAQTFLDGWHVEIQPLVFSHSPSALDAQIAFTLRAYRGVDWEALQREDRPPYGNPSREAETAEEE
;
A
#
# COMPACT_ATOMS: atom_id res chain seq x y z
N MET A 1 13.45 -11.20 -5.47
CA MET A 1 12.71 -10.29 -6.37
C MET A 1 11.74 -11.11 -7.22
N ASN A 2 10.50 -10.65 -7.39
CA ASN A 2 9.43 -11.41 -8.05
C ASN A 2 9.59 -11.43 -9.58
N GLU A 3 10.18 -12.49 -10.15
CA GLU A 3 10.38 -12.64 -11.59
C GLU A 3 9.07 -12.65 -12.41
N HIS A 4 7.93 -12.96 -11.78
CA HIS A 4 6.63 -12.88 -12.45
C HIS A 4 6.17 -11.44 -12.62
N ALA A 5 6.46 -10.56 -11.66
CA ALA A 5 6.11 -9.14 -11.73
C ALA A 5 6.73 -8.47 -12.97
N LYS A 6 7.98 -8.82 -13.33
CA LYS A 6 8.68 -8.32 -14.53
C LYS A 6 7.96 -8.62 -15.86
N ARG A 7 7.12 -9.66 -15.90
CA ARG A 7 6.40 -10.06 -17.13
C ARG A 7 5.11 -9.28 -17.34
N ILE A 8 4.66 -8.53 -16.35
CA ILE A 8 3.44 -7.72 -16.44
C ILE A 8 3.67 -6.53 -17.36
N ARG A 9 2.87 -6.41 -18.43
CA ARG A 9 2.98 -5.32 -19.41
C ARG A 9 1.75 -4.42 -19.51
N LYS A 10 0.64 -4.82 -18.88
CA LYS A 10 -0.61 -4.06 -18.94
C LYS A 10 -0.78 -3.28 -17.63
N PRO A 11 -1.34 -2.06 -17.68
CA PRO A 11 -1.62 -1.26 -16.51
C PRO A 11 -2.36 -2.06 -15.44
N ARG A 12 -1.92 -1.90 -14.19
CA ARG A 12 -2.57 -2.47 -13.00
C ARG A 12 -1.97 -1.95 -11.71
N CYS A 13 -2.68 -2.18 -10.63
CA CYS A 13 -2.21 -1.96 -9.29
C CYS A 13 -1.23 -3.06 -8.86
N PHE A 14 -0.21 -2.68 -8.12
CA PHE A 14 0.77 -3.53 -7.45
C PHE A 14 0.65 -3.29 -5.95
N LEU A 15 0.52 -4.36 -5.18
CA LEU A 15 0.67 -4.34 -3.73
C LEU A 15 2.15 -4.44 -3.40
N LEU A 16 2.63 -3.52 -2.57
CA LEU A 16 3.91 -3.62 -1.89
C LEU A 16 3.63 -3.83 -0.40
N TYR A 17 4.25 -4.86 0.16
CA TYR A 17 4.29 -5.15 1.60
C TYR A 17 5.72 -4.94 2.08
N ALA A 18 5.92 -4.12 3.09
CA ALA A 18 7.25 -3.79 3.60
C ALA A 18 7.30 -3.87 5.12
N LEU A 19 8.37 -4.47 5.64
CA LEU A 19 8.69 -4.50 7.07
C LEU A 19 10.07 -3.88 7.31
N ALA A 20 10.12 -2.94 8.24
CA ALA A 20 11.36 -2.31 8.64
C ALA A 20 12.25 -3.29 9.42
N PRO A 21 13.58 -3.10 9.40
CA PRO A 21 14.48 -3.80 10.31
C PRO A 21 14.08 -3.58 11.77
N SER A 22 14.29 -4.59 12.62
CA SER A 22 13.86 -4.61 14.03
C SER A 22 14.44 -3.47 14.89
N GLU A 23 15.59 -2.93 14.47
CA GLU A 23 16.34 -1.88 15.12
C GLU A 23 15.87 -0.47 14.75
N VAL A 24 14.99 -0.34 13.74
CA VAL A 24 14.46 0.95 13.31
C VAL A 24 13.23 1.31 14.15
N PRO A 25 13.23 2.45 14.86
CA PRO A 25 12.05 2.91 15.60
C PRO A 25 10.84 3.12 14.69
N ALA A 26 9.63 2.92 15.22
CA ALA A 26 8.37 3.06 14.47
C ALA A 26 8.24 4.42 13.76
N ALA A 27 8.48 5.52 14.49
CA ALA A 27 8.45 6.87 13.93
C ALA A 27 9.42 7.05 12.73
N ASP A 28 10.61 6.47 12.83
CA ASP A 28 11.62 6.54 11.76
C ASP A 28 11.23 5.67 10.57
N ALA A 29 10.74 4.45 10.82
CA ALA A 29 10.23 3.58 9.78
C ALA A 29 9.10 4.26 9.00
N ASN A 30 8.13 4.84 9.69
CA ASN A 30 7.00 5.53 9.07
C ASN A 30 7.44 6.77 8.29
N ARG A 31 8.40 7.53 8.81
CA ARG A 31 9.01 8.66 8.08
C ARG A 31 9.71 8.22 6.79
N ILE A 32 10.47 7.12 6.82
CA ILE A 32 11.13 6.55 5.64
C ILE A 32 10.09 6.09 4.61
N LEU A 33 9.05 5.38 5.06
CA LEU A 33 8.00 4.88 4.18
C LEU A 33 7.21 6.04 3.54
N ASN A 34 6.92 7.11 4.30
CA ASN A 34 6.27 8.31 3.77
C ASN A 34 7.12 9.02 2.71
N ALA A 35 8.44 9.08 2.91
CA ALA A 35 9.35 9.62 1.91
C ALA A 35 9.38 8.77 0.64
N PHE A 36 9.36 7.44 0.78
CA PHE A 36 9.26 6.51 -0.34
C PHE A 36 7.95 6.68 -1.13
N ILE A 37 6.81 6.80 -0.43
CA ILE A 37 5.49 7.03 -1.06
C ILE A 37 5.47 8.36 -1.84
N GLY A 38 6.14 9.38 -1.32
CA GLY A 38 6.20 10.71 -1.92
C GLY A 38 7.20 10.86 -3.08
N ASP A 39 7.97 9.83 -3.40
CA ASP A 39 8.96 9.88 -4.48
C ASP A 39 8.27 9.86 -5.85
N SER A 40 8.29 11.00 -6.55
CA SER A 40 7.68 11.17 -7.87
C SER A 40 8.38 10.40 -8.99
N THR A 41 9.52 9.75 -8.72
CA THR A 41 10.18 8.85 -9.68
C THR A 41 9.61 7.44 -9.66
N LEU A 42 8.81 7.11 -8.65
CA LEU A 42 8.06 5.86 -8.54
C LEU A 42 6.67 6.02 -9.19
N PRO A 43 5.97 4.89 -9.46
CA PRO A 43 4.60 4.93 -9.95
C PRO A 43 3.66 5.60 -8.93
N LEU A 44 2.45 5.93 -9.36
CA LEU A 44 1.48 6.62 -8.50
C LEU A 44 1.05 5.73 -7.33
N ALA A 45 1.41 6.09 -6.10
CA ALA A 45 0.83 5.50 -4.89
C ALA A 45 -0.62 5.97 -4.74
N ILE A 46 -1.57 5.04 -4.72
CA ILE A 46 -3.02 5.32 -4.62
C ILE A 46 -3.62 4.94 -3.28
N PHE A 47 -2.88 4.17 -2.48
CA PHE A 47 -3.22 3.80 -1.11
C PHE A 47 -1.94 3.46 -0.37
N HIS A 48 -1.87 3.80 0.91
CA HIS A 48 -0.89 3.26 1.83
C HIS A 48 -1.48 3.18 3.23
N ASP A 49 -0.90 2.34 4.06
CA ASP A 49 -1.15 2.34 5.50
C ASP A 49 0.06 1.76 6.24
N HIS A 50 0.17 2.10 7.52
CA HIS A 50 1.23 1.65 8.41
C HIS A 50 0.74 0.50 9.29
N PHE A 51 1.66 -0.35 9.74
CA PHE A 51 1.32 -1.44 10.65
C PHE A 51 1.41 -1.02 12.12
N ILE A 52 0.47 -1.53 12.92
CA ILE A 52 0.59 -1.63 14.37
C ILE A 52 1.46 -2.86 14.72
N GLY A 53 2.28 -2.74 15.75
CA GLY A 53 3.21 -3.75 16.24
C GLY A 53 4.54 -3.70 15.52
N GLN A 54 4.67 -4.43 14.41
CA GLN A 54 5.92 -4.47 13.65
C GLN A 54 5.99 -3.29 12.67
N PRO A 55 6.98 -2.38 12.78
CA PRO A 55 7.04 -1.22 11.90
C PRO A 55 7.16 -1.61 10.42
N GLY A 56 6.41 -0.92 9.58
CA GLY A 56 6.23 -1.28 8.19
C GLY A 56 4.90 -0.76 7.66
N GLY A 57 4.50 -1.29 6.51
CA GLY A 57 3.21 -0.94 5.93
C GLY A 57 2.91 -1.66 4.62
N ILE A 58 1.76 -1.29 4.06
CA ILE A 58 1.37 -1.63 2.70
C ILE A 58 1.27 -0.38 1.85
N ILE A 59 1.58 -0.54 0.57
CA ILE A 59 1.35 0.49 -0.45
C ILE A 59 0.72 -0.17 -1.66
N ILE A 60 -0.27 0.50 -2.25
CA ILE A 60 -0.79 0.12 -3.57
C ILE A 60 -0.34 1.18 -4.57
N PHE A 61 0.47 0.75 -5.54
CA PHE A 61 0.92 1.56 -6.66
C PHE A 61 0.08 1.27 -7.90
N TYR A 62 -0.44 2.28 -8.58
CA TYR A 62 -0.89 2.14 -9.96
C TYR A 62 0.31 2.24 -10.89
N VAL A 63 0.58 1.15 -11.61
CA VAL A 63 1.67 1.05 -12.58
C VAL A 63 1.05 1.07 -13.97
N GLU A 64 1.29 2.14 -14.70
CA GLU A 64 0.73 2.39 -16.03
C GLU A 64 1.69 1.90 -17.13
N THR A 65 2.99 2.12 -16.96
CA THR A 65 4.00 1.84 -17.99
C THR A 65 4.98 0.74 -17.58
N THR A 66 5.73 0.22 -18.56
CA THR A 66 6.80 -0.75 -18.29
C THR A 66 7.98 -0.12 -17.56
N GLU A 67 8.23 1.16 -17.81
CA GLU A 67 9.28 1.96 -17.20
C GLU A 67 8.99 2.20 -15.72
N GLU A 68 7.74 2.56 -15.38
CA GLU A 68 7.26 2.65 -14.00
C GLU A 68 7.37 1.33 -13.24
N ARG A 69 6.98 0.22 -13.88
CA ARG A 69 7.14 -1.12 -13.30
C ARG A 69 8.61 -1.38 -12.97
N ASP A 70 9.50 -1.11 -13.92
CA ASP A 70 10.92 -1.39 -13.76
C ASP A 70 11.55 -0.49 -12.69
N ALA A 71 11.14 0.78 -12.61
CA ALA A 71 11.52 1.68 -11.51
C ALA A 71 11.08 1.14 -10.14
N LEU A 72 9.82 0.71 -10.01
CA LEU A 72 9.30 0.14 -8.76
C LEU A 72 10.03 -1.14 -8.35
N LEU A 73 10.35 -2.02 -9.30
CA LEU A 73 11.05 -3.28 -9.00
C LEU A 73 12.55 -3.10 -8.73
N ALA A 74 13.17 -2.06 -9.30
CA ALA A 74 14.60 -1.77 -9.15
C ALA A 74 14.91 -0.75 -8.03
N GLN A 75 13.89 -0.26 -7.32
CA GLN A 75 14.06 0.69 -6.22
C GLN A 75 15.00 0.13 -5.14
N THR A 76 15.83 1.01 -4.58
CA THR A 76 16.74 0.73 -3.45
C THR A 76 16.43 1.61 -2.24
N PHE A 77 15.30 2.32 -2.26
CA PHE A 77 14.90 3.27 -1.22
C PHE A 77 14.69 2.54 0.11
N LEU A 78 14.12 1.34 0.04
CA LEU A 78 13.86 0.47 1.19
C LEU A 78 14.94 -0.61 1.36
N ASP A 79 16.19 -0.31 1.02
CA ASP A 79 17.30 -1.24 1.22
C ASP A 79 17.41 -1.67 2.68
N GLY A 80 17.57 -2.98 2.90
CA GLY A 80 17.58 -3.60 4.23
C GLY A 80 16.20 -3.95 4.79
N TRP A 81 15.12 -3.46 4.20
CA TRP A 81 13.75 -3.85 4.58
C TRP A 81 13.39 -5.20 3.97
N HIS A 82 12.46 -5.92 4.62
CA HIS A 82 11.80 -7.05 3.97
C HIS A 82 10.70 -6.51 3.05
N VAL A 83 10.86 -6.65 1.74
CA VAL A 83 9.93 -6.09 0.74
C VAL A 83 9.40 -7.17 -0.19
N GLU A 84 8.07 -7.24 -0.30
CA GLU A 84 7.37 -8.07 -1.26
C GLU A 84 6.49 -7.23 -2.16
N ILE A 85 6.56 -7.49 -3.47
CA ILE A 85 5.79 -6.76 -4.49
C ILE A 85 5.00 -7.75 -5.33
N GLN A 86 3.69 -7.54 -5.41
CA GLN A 86 2.75 -8.42 -6.10
C GLN A 86 1.79 -7.64 -7.00
N PRO A 87 1.72 -7.93 -8.31
CA PRO A 87 0.69 -7.36 -9.18
C PRO A 87 -0.69 -7.92 -8.82
N LEU A 88 -1.70 -7.05 -8.78
CA LEU A 88 -3.09 -7.45 -8.53
C LEU A 88 -3.78 -7.95 -9.81
N VAL A 89 -4.74 -8.86 -9.64
CA VAL A 89 -5.41 -9.55 -10.76
C VAL A 89 -6.48 -8.66 -11.42
N PHE A 90 -7.36 -8.05 -10.61
CA PHE A 90 -8.56 -7.34 -11.09
C PHE A 90 -8.41 -5.82 -11.14
N SER A 91 -7.52 -5.27 -10.32
CA SER A 91 -7.32 -3.82 -10.19
C SER A 91 -6.45 -3.29 -11.33
N HIS A 92 -7.03 -3.13 -12.53
CA HIS A 92 -6.33 -2.64 -13.72
C HIS A 92 -6.11 -1.11 -13.76
N SER A 93 -6.71 -0.38 -12.82
CA SER A 93 -6.65 1.07 -12.68
C SER A 93 -7.03 1.44 -11.22
N PRO A 94 -6.85 2.70 -10.79
CA PRO A 94 -7.33 3.14 -9.49
C PRO A 94 -8.85 2.95 -9.33
N SER A 95 -9.63 3.25 -10.37
CA SER A 95 -11.09 3.02 -10.37
C SER A 95 -11.46 1.53 -10.33
N ALA A 96 -10.65 0.65 -10.92
CA ALA A 96 -10.87 -0.80 -10.82
C ALA A 96 -10.54 -1.34 -9.42
N LEU A 97 -9.63 -0.70 -8.68
CA LEU A 97 -9.40 -1.02 -7.27
C LEU A 97 -10.64 -0.69 -6.43
N ASP A 98 -11.18 0.52 -6.56
CA ASP A 98 -12.42 0.92 -5.87
C ASP A 98 -13.60 0.01 -6.23
N ALA A 99 -13.78 -0.29 -7.53
CA ALA A 99 -14.80 -1.22 -7.99
C ALA A 99 -14.62 -2.63 -7.39
N GLN A 100 -13.38 -3.07 -7.17
CA GLN A 100 -13.09 -4.36 -6.55
C GLN A 100 -13.42 -4.39 -5.05
N ILE A 101 -13.23 -3.27 -4.34
CA ILE A 101 -13.69 -3.11 -2.94
C ILE A 101 -15.21 -3.25 -2.90
N ALA A 102 -15.92 -2.47 -3.72
CA ALA A 102 -17.38 -2.49 -3.80
C ALA A 102 -17.92 -3.88 -4.19
N PHE A 103 -17.30 -4.53 -5.17
CA PHE A 103 -17.64 -5.90 -5.56
C PHE A 103 -17.47 -6.88 -4.40
N THR A 104 -16.34 -6.83 -3.69
CA THR A 104 -16.03 -7.76 -2.60
C THR A 104 -17.04 -7.65 -1.47
N LEU A 105 -17.35 -6.43 -1.03
CA LEU A 105 -18.33 -6.18 0.04
C LEU A 105 -19.72 -6.70 -0.34
N ARG A 106 -20.18 -6.37 -1.54
CA ARG A 106 -21.49 -6.80 -2.04
C ARG A 106 -21.57 -8.31 -2.21
N ALA A 107 -20.58 -8.90 -2.88
CA ALA A 107 -20.61 -10.32 -3.25
C ALA A 107 -20.50 -11.25 -2.04
N TYR A 108 -19.71 -10.88 -1.02
CA TYR A 108 -19.40 -11.79 0.08
C TYR A 108 -20.07 -11.43 1.41
N ARG A 109 -20.57 -10.20 1.58
CA ARG A 109 -21.21 -9.76 2.83
C ARG A 109 -22.53 -9.01 2.62
N GLY A 110 -22.95 -8.76 1.37
CA GLY A 110 -24.18 -8.02 1.09
C GLY A 110 -24.13 -6.55 1.56
N VAL A 111 -22.92 -6.00 1.72
CA VAL A 111 -22.71 -4.62 2.19
C VAL A 111 -22.46 -3.70 1.00
N ASP A 112 -23.05 -2.51 1.03
CA ASP A 112 -22.86 -1.47 0.02
C ASP A 112 -21.71 -0.54 0.39
N TRP A 113 -20.77 -0.34 -0.54
CA TRP A 113 -19.59 0.48 -0.31
C TRP A 113 -19.94 1.96 -0.18
N GLU A 114 -20.84 2.47 -1.03
CA GLU A 114 -21.28 3.87 -0.97
C GLU A 114 -22.01 4.19 0.35
N ALA A 115 -22.73 3.21 0.91
CA ALA A 115 -23.32 3.34 2.23
C ALA A 115 -22.24 3.42 3.32
N LEU A 116 -21.26 2.50 3.33
CA LEU A 116 -20.16 2.50 4.30
C LEU A 116 -19.35 3.80 4.28
N GLN A 117 -19.08 4.36 3.11
CA GLN A 117 -18.35 5.63 2.97
C GLN A 117 -19.08 6.83 3.61
N ARG A 118 -20.42 6.74 3.74
CA ARG A 118 -21.25 7.78 4.34
C ARG A 118 -21.55 7.54 5.82
N GLU A 119 -21.16 6.40 6.37
CA GLU A 119 -21.32 6.13 7.79
C GLU A 119 -20.39 7.04 8.58
N ASP A 120 -20.98 7.88 9.44
CA ASP A 120 -20.22 8.62 10.44
C ASP A 120 -19.77 7.64 11.52
N ARG A 121 -18.47 7.40 11.59
CA ARG A 121 -17.86 6.52 12.59
C ARG A 121 -17.03 7.39 13.53
N PRO A 122 -17.10 7.15 14.86
CA PRO A 122 -16.24 7.88 15.77
C PRO A 122 -14.77 7.62 15.40
N PRO A 123 -13.88 8.61 15.57
CA PRO A 123 -12.46 8.35 15.48
C PRO A 123 -12.09 7.30 16.54
N TYR A 124 -11.53 6.19 16.09
CA TYR A 124 -10.95 5.18 16.97
C TYR A 124 -9.49 5.56 17.19
N GLY A 125 -9.09 5.74 18.45
CA GLY A 125 -7.70 6.01 18.83
C GLY A 125 -7.17 7.39 18.44
N ASN A 126 -5.84 7.47 18.34
CA ASN A 126 -5.08 8.67 18.00
C ASN A 126 -4.07 8.33 16.89
N PRO A 127 -4.45 8.52 15.62
CA PRO A 127 -3.62 8.10 14.50
C PRO A 127 -2.20 8.71 14.51
N SER A 128 -2.03 9.91 15.07
CA SER A 128 -0.69 10.52 15.18
C SER A 128 0.20 9.79 16.18
N ARG A 129 -0.35 9.36 17.32
CA ARG A 129 0.40 8.59 18.32
C ARG A 129 0.64 7.15 17.86
N GLU A 130 -0.36 6.53 17.24
CA GLU A 130 -0.24 5.21 16.63
C GLU A 130 0.84 5.21 15.53
N ALA A 131 0.89 6.26 14.69
CA ALA A 131 1.95 6.41 13.70
C ALA A 131 3.34 6.68 14.30
N GLU A 132 3.43 7.27 15.49
CA GLU A 132 4.71 7.49 16.17
C GLU A 132 5.25 6.22 16.83
N THR A 133 4.36 5.43 17.41
CA THR A 133 4.71 4.31 18.30
C THR A 133 4.52 2.94 17.68
N ALA A 134 3.71 2.83 16.62
CA ALA A 134 3.14 1.58 16.13
C ALA A 134 2.40 0.79 17.23
N GLU A 135 1.86 1.47 18.26
CA GLU A 135 1.04 0.86 19.29
C GLU A 135 -0.40 1.35 19.16
N GLU A 136 -1.38 0.45 19.29
CA GLU A 136 -2.80 0.82 19.35
C GLU A 136 -3.06 1.61 20.65
N GLU A 137 -3.83 2.70 20.57
CA GLU A 137 -4.24 3.52 21.72
C GLU A 137 -5.66 3.18 22.23
#